data_AF-A0A6G3MKU3-F1
#
_entry.id   AF-A0A6G3MKU3-F1
#
_cell.length_a   1.000
_cell.length_b   1.000
_cell.length_c   1.000
_cell.angle_alpha   90.00
_cell.angle_beta   90.00
_cell.angle_gamma   90.00
#
_symmetry.space_group_name_H-M   'P 1'
#
loop_
_entity.id
_entity.type
_entity.pdbx_description
1 polymer ?
#
loop_
_entity_poly.entity_id
_entity_poly.type
_entity_poly.pdbx_seq_one_letter_code
_entity_poly.pdbx_strand_id
1 'polypeptide(L)'
;MYNYIVPETQARASFITDEFYNFVMTHKEQLDSTIVYDRDFRFNFFGFKTLERSYLCKLNGKVVERPQHMLMRVAVAINLGKIEEIIHTYNLMSEGYYIHATPTLYNAGSNMGQLASCFLLAMKSDSIAGIFDT
;
A
#
# COMPACT_ATOMS: atom_id res chain seq x y z
N MET A 1 3.70 11.88 -2.78
CA MET A 1 3.91 10.87 -1.73
C MET A 1 5.33 10.91 -1.17
N TYR A 2 6.37 10.92 -2.00
CA TYR A 2 7.77 10.91 -1.54
C TYR A 2 8.28 12.25 -0.96
N ASN A 3 8.05 13.35 -1.69
CA ASN A 3 8.45 14.69 -1.28
C ASN A 3 7.33 15.43 -0.53
N TYR A 4 6.46 14.70 0.17
CA TYR A 4 5.35 15.34 0.87
C TYR A 4 5.85 16.07 2.12
N ILE A 5 5.44 17.33 2.24
CA ILE A 5 5.74 18.21 3.36
C ILE A 5 4.40 18.57 4.00
N VAL A 6 4.32 18.40 5.32
CA VAL A 6 3.13 18.74 6.10
C VAL A 6 2.99 20.26 6.12
N PRO A 7 1.87 20.84 5.64
CA PRO A 7 1.69 22.29 5.58
C PRO A 7 1.87 23.00 6.93
N GLU A 8 1.39 22.39 8.01
CA GLU A 8 1.35 22.97 9.36
C GLU A 8 2.72 22.95 10.05
N THR A 9 3.50 21.88 9.89
CA THR A 9 4.77 21.69 10.60
C THR A 9 6.00 21.92 9.73
N GLN A 10 5.82 22.02 8.40
CA GLN A 10 6.90 22.06 7.40
C GLN A 10 7.85 20.85 7.48
N ALA A 11 7.47 19.81 8.22
CA ALA A 11 8.25 18.59 8.33
C ALA A 11 8.02 17.70 7.11
N ARG A 12 9.08 17.03 6.66
CA ARG A 12 8.99 16.01 5.61
C ARG A 12 8.29 14.78 6.18
N ALA A 13 7.14 14.43 5.61
CA ALA A 13 6.37 13.24 5.97
C ALA A 13 6.20 12.37 4.73
N SER A 14 7.32 11.83 4.22
CA SER A 14 7.25 10.90 3.09
C SER A 14 6.35 9.73 3.47
N PHE A 15 5.41 9.39 2.59
CA PHE A 15 4.62 8.17 2.76
C PHE A 15 5.44 6.96 2.35
N ILE A 16 6.18 7.05 1.24
CA ILE A 16 6.91 5.95 0.62
C ILE A 16 8.40 5.95 0.97
N THR A 17 9.02 4.77 1.00
CA THR A 17 10.45 4.60 1.26
C THR A 17 11.30 5.05 0.07
N ASP A 18 12.54 5.44 0.35
CA ASP A 18 13.52 5.82 -0.69
C ASP A 18 13.79 4.66 -1.67
N GLU A 19 13.89 3.44 -1.15
CA GLU A 19 14.09 2.23 -1.96
C GLU A 19 12.94 2.00 -2.94
N PHE A 20 11.70 2.06 -2.44
CA PHE A 20 10.50 1.92 -3.27
C PHE A 20 10.45 3.02 -4.35
N TYR A 21 10.69 4.26 -3.96
CA TYR A 21 10.68 5.40 -4.88
C TYR A 21 11.72 5.23 -5.99
N ASN A 22 12.96 4.90 -5.62
CA ASN A 22 14.05 4.71 -6.58
C ASN A 22 13.74 3.57 -7.55
N PHE A 23 13.24 2.43 -7.04
CA PHE A 23 12.87 1.30 -7.89
C PHE A 23 11.79 1.67 -8.92
N VAL A 24 10.74 2.35 -8.48
CA VAL A 24 9.66 2.83 -9.38
C VAL A 24 10.20 3.81 -10.40
N MET A 25 11.06 4.76 -9.99
CA MET A 25 11.64 5.74 -10.91
C MET A 25 12.56 5.10 -11.95
N THR A 26 13.32 4.06 -11.59
CA THR A 26 14.16 3.30 -12.52
C THR A 26 13.32 2.53 -13.55
N HIS A 27 12.17 1.98 -13.16
CA HIS A 27 11.33 1.13 -14.03
C HIS A 27 10.03 1.81 -14.48
N LYS A 28 9.98 3.15 -14.41
CA LYS A 28 8.74 3.93 -14.58
C LYS A 28 7.99 3.60 -15.89
N GLU A 29 8.71 3.46 -17.00
CA GLU A 29 8.10 3.26 -18.32
C GLU A 29 7.40 1.91 -18.42
N GLN A 30 8.02 0.87 -17.85
CA GLN A 30 7.46 -0.47 -17.84
C GLN A 30 6.28 -0.58 -16.87
N LEU A 31 6.37 0.05 -15.70
CA LEU A 31 5.29 0.04 -14.72
C LEU A 31 4.08 0.85 -15.22
N ASP A 32 4.31 2.05 -15.77
CA ASP A 32 3.26 2.93 -16.27
C ASP A 32 2.53 2.32 -17.47
N SER A 33 3.26 1.64 -18.39
CA SER A 33 2.65 0.96 -19.54
C SER A 33 1.88 -0.32 -19.18
N THR A 34 2.16 -0.92 -18.02
CA THR A 34 1.44 -2.10 -17.54
C THR A 34 0.06 -1.74 -16.99
N ILE A 35 -0.13 -0.52 -16.48
CA ILE A 35 -1.37 -0.10 -15.83
C ILE A 35 -2.50 0.04 -16.86
N VAL A 36 -3.60 -0.69 -16.65
CA VAL A 36 -4.81 -0.60 -17.46
C VAL A 36 -5.90 0.14 -16.68
N TYR A 37 -6.04 1.45 -16.94
CA TYR A 37 -6.99 2.30 -16.20
C TYR A 37 -8.46 1.92 -16.37
N ASP A 38 -8.84 1.28 -17.48
CA ASP A 38 -10.22 0.80 -17.70
C ASP A 38 -10.65 -0.23 -16.64
N ARG A 39 -9.68 -0.87 -15.96
CA ARG A 39 -9.95 -1.81 -14.86
C ARG A 39 -10.51 -1.11 -13.62
N ASP A 40 -10.40 0.22 -13.49
CA ASP A 40 -11.04 0.97 -12.39
C ASP A 40 -12.58 0.83 -12.44
N PHE A 41 -13.17 0.61 -13.62
CA PHE A 41 -14.61 0.42 -13.78
C PHE A 41 -15.11 -0.98 -13.41
N ARG A 42 -14.21 -1.91 -13.04
CA ARG A 42 -14.60 -3.24 -12.55
C ARG A 42 -15.14 -3.19 -11.12
N PHE A 43 -14.84 -2.15 -10.37
CA PHE A 43 -15.38 -1.96 -9.03
C PHE A 43 -16.81 -1.46 -9.12
N ASN A 44 -17.73 -2.13 -8.41
CA ASN A 44 -19.07 -1.59 -8.20
C ASN A 44 -19.00 -0.32 -7.32
N PHE A 45 -20.09 0.44 -7.28
CA PHE A 45 -20.16 1.70 -6.55
C PHE A 45 -19.73 1.59 -5.08
N PHE A 46 -20.21 0.57 -4.36
CA PHE A 46 -19.88 0.36 -2.96
C PHE A 46 -18.41 -0.01 -2.76
N GLY A 47 -17.86 -0.87 -3.63
CA GLY A 47 -16.45 -1.24 -3.62
C GLY A 47 -15.56 -0.04 -3.87
N PHE A 48 -15.87 0.76 -4.89
CA PHE A 48 -15.13 1.98 -5.18
C PHE A 48 -15.19 3.00 -4.03
N LYS A 49 -16.38 3.24 -3.45
CA LYS A 49 -16.52 4.14 -2.30
C LYS A 49 -15.81 3.63 -1.05
N THR A 50 -15.74 2.32 -0.87
CA THR A 50 -14.95 1.70 0.20
C THR A 50 -13.46 1.97 -0.02
N LEU A 51 -12.95 1.79 -1.24
CA LEU A 51 -11.57 2.11 -1.59
C LEU A 51 -11.24 3.60 -1.39
N GLU A 52 -12.07 4.49 -1.91
CA GLU A 52 -11.90 5.94 -1.79
C GLU A 52 -11.90 6.42 -0.33
N ARG A 53 -12.78 5.84 0.49
CA ARG A 53 -12.89 6.23 1.91
C ARG A 53 -11.64 5.85 2.69
N SER A 54 -11.13 4.65 2.45
CA SER A 54 -10.22 3.99 3.38
C SER A 54 -8.84 3.69 2.76
N TYR A 55 -8.78 3.16 1.55
CA TYR A 55 -7.58 2.48 1.05
C TYR A 55 -6.71 3.33 0.11
N LEU A 56 -7.31 4.27 -0.62
CA LEU A 56 -6.56 5.15 -1.51
C LEU A 56 -5.82 6.20 -0.69
N CYS A 57 -4.52 6.36 -0.95
CA CYS A 57 -3.69 7.34 -0.24
C CYS A 57 -4.27 8.75 -0.41
N LYS A 58 -4.28 9.51 0.69
CA LYS A 58 -4.76 10.89 0.76
C LYS A 58 -3.64 11.82 1.21
N LEU A 59 -3.47 12.93 0.49
CA LEU A 59 -2.59 14.02 0.90
C LEU A 59 -3.46 15.27 1.10
N ASN A 60 -3.33 15.92 2.25
CA ASN A 60 -4.16 17.09 2.63
C ASN A 60 -5.67 16.83 2.46
N GLY A 61 -6.14 15.64 2.86
CA GLY A 61 -7.54 15.22 2.73
C GLY A 61 -8.01 14.89 1.31
N LYS A 62 -7.17 15.08 0.29
CA LYS A 62 -7.50 14.77 -1.12
C LYS A 62 -6.91 13.42 -1.52
N VAL A 63 -7.72 12.62 -2.19
CA VAL A 63 -7.27 11.32 -2.75
C VAL A 63 -6.26 11.59 -3.87
N VAL A 64 -5.11 10.93 -3.78
CA VAL A 64 -4.01 11.05 -4.76
C VAL A 64 -3.74 9.74 -5.52
N GLU A 65 -4.40 8.64 -5.13
CA GLU A 65 -4.32 7.35 -5.81
C GLU A 65 -5.60 7.02 -6.56
N ARG A 66 -5.45 6.39 -7.73
CA ARG A 66 -6.52 5.60 -8.36
C ARG A 66 -6.46 4.17 -7.82
N PRO A 67 -7.55 3.37 -7.94
CA PRO A 67 -7.50 1.95 -7.57
C PRO A 67 -6.33 1.21 -8.23
N GLN A 68 -6.07 1.43 -9.53
CA GLN A 68 -4.89 0.82 -10.18
C GLN A 68 -3.56 1.24 -9.55
N HIS A 69 -3.40 2.50 -9.13
CA HIS A 69 -2.16 2.96 -8.47
C HIS A 69 -1.96 2.25 -7.14
N MET A 70 -3.03 2.06 -6.36
CA MET A 70 -2.99 1.32 -5.11
C MET A 70 -2.58 -0.14 -5.34
N LEU A 71 -3.18 -0.80 -6.33
CA LEU A 71 -2.82 -2.18 -6.67
C LEU A 71 -1.37 -2.32 -7.15
N MET A 72 -0.90 -1.39 -7.98
CA MET A 72 0.50 -1.38 -8.44
C MET A 72 1.46 -1.11 -7.26
N ARG A 73 1.13 -0.18 -6.36
CA ARG A 73 1.92 0.07 -5.14
C ARG A 73 2.07 -1.20 -4.30
N VAL A 74 0.96 -1.92 -4.10
CA VAL A 74 0.96 -3.18 -3.36
C VAL A 74 1.83 -4.23 -4.07
N ALA A 75 1.68 -4.39 -5.39
CA ALA A 75 2.45 -5.34 -6.18
C ALA A 75 3.96 -5.06 -6.12
N VAL A 76 4.37 -3.79 -6.28
CA VAL A 76 5.77 -3.36 -6.21
C VAL A 76 6.34 -3.60 -4.81
N ALA A 77 5.59 -3.27 -3.76
CA ALA A 77 6.07 -3.40 -2.39
C ALA A 77 6.28 -4.87 -1.96
N ILE A 78 5.45 -5.80 -2.45
CA ILE A 78 5.56 -7.23 -2.11
C ILE A 78 6.69 -7.88 -2.90
N ASN A 79 6.85 -7.54 -4.18
CA ASN A 79 7.79 -8.18 -5.09
C ASN A 79 8.97 -7.26 -5.48
N LEU A 80 9.39 -6.39 -4.56
CA LEU A 80 10.42 -5.39 -4.82
C LEU A 80 11.69 -6.04 -5.41
N GLY A 81 12.21 -5.48 -6.49
CA GLY A 81 13.35 -6.03 -7.22
C GLY A 81 13.03 -7.08 -8.29
N LYS A 82 11.77 -7.55 -8.41
CA LYS A 82 11.37 -8.60 -9.37
C LYS A 82 10.25 -8.10 -10.29
N ILE A 83 10.63 -7.42 -11.38
CA ILE A 83 9.67 -6.73 -12.26
C ILE A 83 8.60 -7.64 -12.87
N GLU A 84 8.96 -8.86 -13.28
CA GLU A 84 8.02 -9.82 -13.87
C GLU A 84 6.95 -10.26 -12.85
N GLU A 85 7.36 -10.53 -11.61
CA GLU A 85 6.45 -10.90 -10.51
C GLU A 85 5.55 -9.75 -10.09
N ILE A 86 6.04 -8.51 -10.14
CA ILE A 86 5.25 -7.29 -9.91
C ILE A 86 4.13 -7.21 -10.95
N ILE A 87 4.47 -7.33 -12.23
CA ILE A 87 3.51 -7.26 -13.34
C ILE A 87 2.48 -8.40 -13.22
N HIS A 88 2.93 -9.61 -12.91
CA HIS A 88 2.06 -10.77 -12.72
C HIS A 88 1.07 -10.54 -11.57
N THR A 89 1.57 -10.12 -10.40
CA THR A 89 0.77 -9.79 -9.21
C THR A 89 -0.23 -8.68 -9.49
N TYR A 90 0.19 -7.61 -10.15
CA TYR A 90 -0.69 -6.51 -10.55
C TYR A 90 -1.83 -6.97 -11.46
N ASN A 91 -1.51 -7.79 -12.47
CA ASN A 91 -2.53 -8.29 -13.40
C ASN A 91 -3.56 -9.15 -12.68
N LEU A 92 -3.14 -10.11 -11.85
CA LEU A 92 -4.06 -10.97 -11.12
C LEU A 92 -4.98 -10.17 -10.17
N MET A 93 -4.44 -9.19 -9.45
CA MET A 93 -5.26 -8.36 -8.56
C MET A 93 -6.20 -7.42 -9.33
N SER A 94 -5.73 -6.76 -10.39
CA SER A 94 -6.54 -5.82 -11.18
C SER A 94 -7.59 -6.53 -12.04
N GLU A 95 -7.40 -7.81 -12.35
CA GLU A 95 -8.40 -8.67 -12.98
C GLU A 95 -9.35 -9.34 -11.96
N GLY A 96 -9.12 -9.16 -10.67
CA GLY A 96 -10.00 -9.59 -9.59
C GLY A 96 -9.88 -11.07 -9.20
N TYR A 97 -8.75 -11.73 -9.50
CA TYR A 97 -8.51 -13.11 -9.10
C TYR A 97 -8.30 -13.26 -7.59
N TYR A 98 -7.60 -12.30 -6.98
CA TYR A 98 -7.43 -12.23 -5.54
C TYR A 98 -7.13 -10.79 -5.10
N ILE A 99 -7.15 -10.55 -3.80
CA ILE A 99 -6.74 -9.28 -3.20
C ILE A 99 -6.04 -9.55 -1.86
N HIS A 100 -5.05 -8.74 -1.51
CA HIS A 100 -4.41 -8.81 -0.20
C HIS A 100 -5.30 -8.23 0.92
N ALA A 101 -4.98 -8.61 2.16
CA ALA A 101 -5.70 -8.15 3.33
C ALA A 101 -5.56 -6.64 3.57
N THR A 102 -6.48 -6.08 4.36
CA THR A 102 -6.58 -4.64 4.64
C THR A 102 -5.25 -3.99 5.04
N PRO A 103 -4.45 -4.50 6.01
CA PRO A 103 -3.20 -3.84 6.40
C PRO A 103 -2.18 -3.78 5.25
N THR A 104 -2.18 -4.79 4.38
CA THR A 104 -1.32 -4.80 3.20
C THR A 104 -1.73 -3.71 2.21
N LEU A 105 -3.01 -3.57 1.89
CA LEU A 105 -3.49 -2.52 0.97
C LEU A 105 -3.18 -1.10 1.49
N TYR A 106 -3.28 -0.93 2.81
CA TYR A 106 -2.97 0.33 3.49
C TYR A 106 -1.48 0.66 3.50
N ASN A 107 -0.65 -0.28 3.94
CA ASN A 107 0.72 0.03 4.36
C ASN A 107 1.79 -0.42 3.38
N ALA A 108 1.44 -1.18 2.33
CA ALA A 108 2.42 -1.60 1.34
C ALA A 108 3.10 -0.40 0.66
N GLY A 109 4.43 -0.41 0.66
CA GLY A 109 5.27 0.66 0.14
C GLY A 109 5.44 1.85 1.10
N SER A 110 4.78 1.82 2.27
CA SER A 110 4.93 2.88 3.28
C SER A 110 6.16 2.70 4.16
N ASN A 111 6.62 3.77 4.81
CA ASN A 111 7.76 3.74 5.74
C ASN A 111 7.58 2.80 6.95
N MET A 112 6.34 2.61 7.43
CA MET A 112 6.09 1.72 8.58
C MET A 112 6.03 0.24 8.16
N GLY A 113 5.54 -0.05 6.95
CA GLY A 113 5.61 -1.38 6.35
C GLY A 113 4.90 -2.51 7.12
N GLN A 114 3.96 -2.23 8.01
CA GLN A 114 3.24 -3.27 8.75
C GLN A 114 2.14 -3.88 7.88
N LEU A 115 2.32 -5.14 7.46
CA LEU A 115 1.39 -5.81 6.52
C LEU A 115 0.53 -6.90 7.17
N ALA A 116 0.83 -7.31 8.41
CA ALA A 116 0.18 -8.43 9.07
C ALA A 116 -1.20 -8.04 9.63
N SER A 117 -2.17 -8.94 9.55
CA SER A 117 -3.53 -8.67 10.07
C SER A 117 -3.72 -9.06 11.53
N CYS A 118 -3.01 -10.08 11.99
CA CYS A 118 -3.20 -10.65 13.31
C CYS A 118 -1.84 -10.91 13.96
N PHE A 119 -1.80 -10.76 15.28
CA PHE A 119 -0.68 -11.16 16.13
C PHE A 119 -1.23 -12.06 17.22
N LEU A 120 -0.56 -13.18 17.47
CA LEU A 120 -0.85 -14.07 18.59
C LEU A 120 0.21 -13.84 19.65
N LEU A 121 -0.21 -13.42 20.84
CA LEU A 121 0.67 -13.14 21.96
C LEU A 121 0.43 -14.16 23.06
N ALA A 122 1.52 -14.68 23.63
CA ALA A 122 1.50 -15.49 24.84
C ALA A 122 1.82 -14.62 26.05
N MET A 123 1.18 -14.91 27.18
CA MET A 123 1.48 -14.22 28.45
C MET A 123 2.94 -14.43 28.83
N LYS A 124 3.68 -13.34 29.07
CA LYS A 124 5.13 -13.42 29.35
C LYS A 124 5.46 -14.08 30.68
N SER A 125 4.67 -13.83 31.72
CA SER A 125 4.76 -14.54 33.00
C SER A 125 3.47 -14.35 33.81
N ASP A 126 3.21 -15.26 34.75
CA ASP A 126 2.11 -15.10 35.72
C ASP A 126 2.53 -14.15 36.85
N SER A 127 2.62 -12.87 36.52
CA SER A 127 2.97 -11.81 37.47
C SER A 127 2.37 -10.47 37.03
N ILE A 128 2.24 -9.52 37.95
CA ILE A 128 1.80 -8.15 37.60
C ILE A 128 2.72 -7.55 36.53
N ALA A 129 4.04 -7.68 36.68
CA ALA A 129 4.99 -7.23 35.66
C ALA A 129 4.75 -7.93 34.31
N GLY A 130 4.53 -9.25 34.31
CA GLY A 130 4.21 -10.02 33.11
C GLY A 130 2.94 -9.57 32.39
N ILE A 131 1.91 -9.15 33.14
CA ILE A 131 0.68 -8.58 32.59
C ILE A 131 0.93 -7.22 31.92
N PHE A 132 1.76 -6.35 32.53
CA PHE A 132 2.10 -5.04 31.95
C PHE A 132 3.06 -5.13 30.76
N ASP A 133 3.94 -6.14 30.74
CA ASP A 133 4.91 -6.33 29.66
C ASP A 133 4.34 -7.06 28.43
N THR A 134 3.22 -7.77 28.57
CA THR A 134 2.54 -8.50 27.48
C THR A 134 1.69 -7.56 26.67
#